data_AF-A0A7S1CI66-F1
#
_entry.id   AF-A0A7S1CI66-F1
#
_cell.length_a   1.000
_cell.length_b   1.000
_cell.length_c   1.000
_cell.angle_alpha   90.00
_cell.angle_beta   90.00
_cell.angle_gamma   90.00
#
_symmetry.space_group_name_H-M   'P 1'
#
loop_
_entity.id
_entity.type
_entity.pdbx_description
1 polymer ?
#
loop_
_entity_poly.entity_id
_entity_poly.type
_entity_poly.pdbx_seq_one_letter_code
_entity_poly.pdbx_strand_id
1 'polypeptide(L)'
;MKPAWDQLGDEFASSSSVVVGDVDCTVHQDLCSKHEVRGYPTIKYYKQGEDAESYQGGRDFDSLKAFVVDTLQVACQIDDQSGCTDKEVKYIAKMQAAPAAKVAAQIERLEGMKGDKMKPDLKQWLFQRLNILTQIAGSNAEL
;
A
#
# COMPACT_ATOMS: atom_id res chain seq x y z
N MET A 1 3.48 -8.47 -19.43
CA MET A 1 2.87 -8.20 -18.12
C MET A 1 3.92 -8.02 -17.02
N LYS A 2 4.93 -8.91 -16.90
CA LYS A 2 5.91 -8.85 -15.80
C LYS A 2 6.46 -7.45 -15.44
N PRO A 3 6.90 -6.60 -16.38
CA PRO A 3 7.40 -5.27 -16.02
C PRO A 3 6.37 -4.39 -15.30
N ALA A 4 5.11 -4.40 -15.75
CA ALA A 4 4.03 -3.64 -15.10
C ALA A 4 3.68 -4.21 -13.73
N TRP A 5 3.74 -5.54 -13.58
CA TRP A 5 3.48 -6.21 -12.30
C TRP A 5 4.59 -5.94 -11.27
N ASP A 6 5.85 -5.98 -11.70
CA ASP A 6 6.99 -5.66 -10.85
C ASP A 6 6.92 -4.19 -10.39
N GLN A 7 6.59 -3.27 -11.31
CA GLN A 7 6.39 -1.85 -10.97
C GLN A 7 5.22 -1.63 -10.00
N LEU A 8 4.11 -2.37 -10.16
CA LEU A 8 2.99 -2.35 -9.22
C LEU A 8 3.42 -2.84 -7.84
N GLY A 9 4.19 -3.94 -7.80
CA GLY A 9 4.78 -4.45 -6.57
C GLY A 9 5.64 -3.42 -5.87
N ASP A 10 6.50 -2.71 -6.61
CA ASP A 10 7.34 -1.65 -6.05
C ASP A 10 6.54 -0.44 -5.53
N GLU A 11 5.47 -0.05 -6.23
CA GLU A 11 4.57 1.04 -5.82
C GLU A 11 3.85 0.71 -4.50
N PHE A 12 3.34 -0.52 -4.39
CA PHE A 12 2.57 -0.97 -3.22
C PHE A 12 3.40 -1.74 -2.18
N ALA A 13 4.70 -1.89 -2.37
CA ALA A 13 5.63 -2.55 -1.43
C ALA A 13 5.58 -1.94 -0.02
N SER A 14 5.07 -0.71 0.08
CA SER A 14 4.98 0.06 1.31
C SER A 14 3.58 0.22 1.87
N SER A 15 2.57 -0.38 1.21
CA SER A 15 1.19 -0.32 1.68
C SER A 15 1.02 -1.13 2.97
N SER A 16 0.20 -0.64 3.90
CA SER A 16 -0.28 -1.41 5.07
C SER A 16 -1.47 -2.29 4.73
N SER A 17 -2.19 -2.00 3.64
CA SER A 17 -3.47 -2.64 3.31
C SER A 17 -3.42 -3.52 2.07
N VAL A 18 -2.41 -3.34 1.21
CA VAL A 18 -2.29 -4.06 -0.07
C VAL A 18 -0.97 -4.80 -0.10
N VAL A 19 -1.03 -6.07 -0.50
CA VAL A 19 0.14 -6.87 -0.83
C VAL A 19 0.01 -7.31 -2.27
N VAL A 20 1.06 -7.07 -3.06
CA VAL A 20 1.19 -7.56 -4.43
C VAL A 20 2.20 -8.69 -4.41
N GLY A 21 1.83 -9.85 -4.95
CA GLY A 21 2.70 -11.02 -4.97
C GLY A 21 2.43 -11.92 -6.18
N ASP A 22 3.37 -12.79 -6.49
CA ASP A 22 3.27 -13.79 -7.53
C ASP A 22 3.47 -15.20 -6.98
N VAL A 23 2.94 -16.19 -7.70
CA VAL A 23 3.03 -17.61 -7.35
C VAL A 23 3.45 -18.37 -8.61
N ASP A 24 4.52 -19.17 -8.49
CA ASP A 24 4.91 -20.10 -9.55
C ASP A 24 4.04 -21.36 -9.50
N CYS A 25 3.02 -21.37 -10.36
CA CYS A 25 2.09 -22.49 -10.49
C CYS A 25 2.70 -23.74 -11.15
N THR A 26 3.91 -23.67 -11.72
CA THR A 26 4.62 -24.88 -12.17
C THR A 26 5.15 -25.69 -10.99
N VAL A 27 5.45 -25.01 -9.88
CA VAL A 27 5.87 -25.61 -8.60
C VAL A 27 4.68 -25.86 -7.68
N HIS A 28 3.73 -24.93 -7.59
CA HIS A 28 2.58 -24.98 -6.67
C HIS A 28 1.25 -25.33 -7.38
N GLN A 29 1.22 -26.46 -8.09
CA GLN A 29 0.08 -26.86 -8.94
C GLN A 29 -1.24 -27.02 -8.16
N ASP A 30 -1.21 -27.64 -6.97
CA ASP A 30 -2.41 -27.85 -6.15
C ASP A 30 -3.04 -26.55 -5.68
N LEU A 31 -2.21 -25.58 -5.28
CA LEU A 31 -2.65 -24.25 -4.88
C LEU A 31 -3.34 -23.55 -6.06
N CYS A 32 -2.69 -23.54 -7.22
CA CYS A 32 -3.23 -22.87 -8.39
C CYS A 32 -4.51 -23.53 -8.91
N SER A 33 -4.62 -24.86 -8.81
CA SER A 33 -5.84 -25.61 -9.14
C SER A 33 -6.99 -25.26 -8.20
N LYS A 34 -6.72 -25.18 -6.88
CA LYS A 34 -7.70 -24.77 -5.86
C LYS A 34 -8.22 -23.35 -6.09
N HIS A 35 -7.35 -22.45 -6.56
CA HIS A 35 -7.72 -21.09 -6.92
C HIS A 35 -8.18 -20.97 -8.39
N GLU A 36 -8.48 -22.08 -9.06
CA GLU A 36 -9.03 -22.15 -10.43
C GLU A 36 -8.20 -21.43 -11.50
N VAL A 37 -6.87 -21.44 -11.35
CA VAL A 37 -5.95 -20.91 -12.36
C VAL A 37 -5.86 -21.91 -13.51
N ARG A 38 -6.48 -21.57 -14.66
CA ARG A 38 -6.54 -22.43 -15.86
C ARG A 38 -5.54 -22.07 -16.97
N GLY A 39 -4.87 -20.93 -16.82
CA GLY A 39 -3.90 -20.44 -17.80
C GLY A 39 -3.07 -19.29 -17.24
N TYR A 40 -1.93 -19.01 -17.86
CA TYR A 40 -1.00 -17.98 -17.40
C TYR A 40 -0.88 -16.83 -18.40
N PRO A 41 -0.74 -15.57 -17.93
CA PRO A 41 -0.88 -15.13 -16.54
C PRO A 41 -2.36 -14.96 -16.14
N THR A 42 -2.73 -15.43 -14.94
CA THR A 42 -4.02 -15.14 -14.29
C THR A 42 -3.78 -14.21 -13.10
N ILE A 43 -4.55 -13.14 -13.00
CA ILE A 43 -4.51 -12.22 -11.86
C ILE A 43 -5.76 -12.45 -11.03
N LYS A 44 -5.57 -12.69 -9.74
CA LYS A 44 -6.65 -12.75 -8.75
C LYS A 44 -6.42 -11.69 -7.67
N TYR A 45 -7.51 -11.16 -7.13
CA TYR A 45 -7.48 -10.29 -5.96
C TYR A 45 -8.32 -10.87 -4.83
N TYR A 46 -7.98 -10.45 -3.63
CA TYR A 46 -8.57 -10.94 -2.39
C TYR A 46 -8.92 -9.74 -1.54
N LYS A 47 -10.13 -9.71 -1.01
CA LYS A 47 -10.55 -8.77 0.04
C LYS A 47 -10.72 -9.53 1.34
N GLN A 48 -10.50 -8.86 2.46
CA GLN A 48 -10.56 -9.52 3.75
C GLN A 48 -11.97 -10.07 4.02
N GLY A 49 -12.06 -11.39 4.19
CA GLY A 49 -13.34 -12.07 4.45
C GLY A 49 -14.16 -12.39 3.20
N GLU A 50 -13.64 -12.12 2.00
CA GLU A 50 -14.29 -12.42 0.72
C GLU A 50 -13.53 -13.51 -0.05
N ASP A 51 -14.23 -14.15 -0.99
CA ASP A 51 -13.64 -15.12 -1.91
C ASP A 51 -12.74 -14.46 -2.97
N ALA A 52 -11.85 -15.24 -3.55
CA ALA A 52 -10.92 -14.78 -4.56
C ALA A 52 -11.63 -14.44 -5.88
N GLU A 53 -11.47 -13.22 -6.35
CA GLU A 53 -12.06 -12.77 -7.60
C GLU A 53 -11.03 -12.65 -8.72
N SER A 54 -11.47 -12.78 -9.97
CA SER A 54 -10.58 -12.67 -11.14
C SER A 54 -10.54 -11.23 -11.63
N TYR A 55 -9.34 -10.68 -11.78
CA TYR A 55 -9.16 -9.36 -12.36
C TYR A 55 -9.31 -9.41 -13.88
N GLN A 56 -10.22 -8.59 -14.43
CA GLN A 56 -10.54 -8.53 -15.86
C GLN A 56 -10.19 -7.19 -16.52
N GLY A 57 -9.52 -6.27 -15.80
CA GLY A 57 -9.15 -4.96 -16.31
C GLY A 57 -7.88 -4.94 -17.17
N GLY A 58 -7.42 -3.73 -17.50
CA GLY A 58 -6.18 -3.50 -18.25
C GLY A 58 -4.94 -4.00 -17.52
N ARG A 59 -3.96 -4.54 -18.26
CA ARG A 59 -2.75 -5.18 -17.69
C ARG A 59 -1.50 -4.32 -17.80
N ASP A 60 -1.67 -3.05 -18.17
CA ASP A 60 -0.67 -2.00 -18.02
C ASP A 60 -0.63 -1.50 -16.56
N PHE A 61 0.44 -0.77 -16.22
CA PHE A 61 0.68 -0.31 -14.86
C PHE A 61 -0.43 0.62 -14.36
N ASP A 62 -0.90 1.55 -15.19
CA ASP A 62 -1.88 2.55 -14.78
C ASP A 62 -3.24 1.90 -14.47
N SER A 63 -3.69 0.97 -15.32
CA SER A 63 -4.93 0.21 -15.10
C SER A 63 -4.88 -0.65 -13.84
N LEU A 64 -3.74 -1.30 -13.56
CA LEU A 64 -3.55 -2.09 -12.36
C LEU A 64 -3.52 -1.21 -11.11
N LYS A 65 -2.78 -0.09 -11.17
CA LYS A 65 -2.67 0.87 -10.06
C LYS A 65 -4.03 1.47 -9.72
N ALA A 66 -4.79 1.92 -10.73
CA ALA A 66 -6.13 2.46 -10.53
C ALA A 66 -7.03 1.44 -9.82
N PHE A 67 -7.04 0.19 -10.28
CA PHE A 67 -7.82 -0.86 -9.63
C PHE A 67 -7.43 -1.08 -8.16
N VAL A 68 -6.13 -1.11 -7.86
CA VAL A 68 -5.66 -1.25 -6.48
C VAL A 68 -6.13 -0.07 -5.63
N VAL A 69 -5.92 1.16 -6.09
CA VAL A 69 -6.30 2.38 -5.35
C VAL A 69 -7.80 2.44 -5.12
N ASP A 70 -8.61 2.17 -6.15
CA ASP A 70 -10.05 2.37 -6.10
C ASP A 70 -10.80 1.24 -5.40
N THR A 71 -10.23 0.02 -5.39
CA THR A 71 -10.97 -1.19 -4.99
C THR A 71 -10.36 -1.94 -3.81
N LEU A 72 -9.03 -1.90 -3.64
CA LEU A 72 -8.33 -2.75 -2.67
C LEU A 72 -7.63 -1.97 -1.56
N GLN A 73 -7.21 -0.73 -1.85
CA GLN A 73 -6.46 0.08 -0.90
C GLN A 73 -7.38 0.60 0.19
N VAL A 74 -7.06 0.23 1.43
CA VAL A 74 -7.64 0.84 2.62
C VAL A 74 -6.57 1.76 3.18
N ALA A 75 -6.64 3.04 2.83
CA ALA A 75 -5.71 4.02 3.36
C ALA A 75 -6.03 4.30 4.83
N CYS A 76 -5.00 4.28 5.69
CA CYS A 76 -5.12 4.74 7.07
C CYS A 76 -5.63 6.19 7.09
N GLN A 77 -6.79 6.42 7.71
CA GLN A 77 -7.40 7.74 7.89
C GLN A 77 -7.14 8.25 9.32
N ILE A 78 -6.66 9.48 9.46
CA ILE A 78 -6.27 10.02 10.77
C ILE A 78 -7.44 10.52 11.63
N ASP A 79 -8.62 10.70 11.06
CA ASP A 79 -9.82 11.24 11.69
C ASP A 79 -10.57 10.19 12.51
N ASP A 80 -10.79 9.00 11.94
CA ASP A 80 -11.47 7.89 12.60
C ASP A 80 -10.55 6.69 12.87
N GLN A 81 -9.28 6.78 12.49
CA GLN A 81 -8.27 5.72 12.62
C GLN A 81 -8.61 4.44 11.83
N SER A 82 -9.56 4.51 10.91
CA SER A 82 -9.91 3.39 10.03
C SER A 82 -8.73 3.06 9.12
N GLY A 83 -8.51 1.75 8.91
CA GLY A 83 -7.39 1.27 8.09
C GLY A 83 -6.00 1.46 8.70
N CYS A 84 -5.89 1.98 9.94
CA CYS A 84 -4.62 2.18 10.62
C CYS A 84 -4.25 0.99 11.52
N THR A 85 -2.98 0.64 11.55
CA THR A 85 -2.39 -0.32 12.51
C THR A 85 -2.17 0.33 13.88
N ASP A 86 -2.04 -0.47 14.94
CA ASP A 86 -1.69 0.02 16.29
C ASP A 86 -0.46 0.92 16.31
N LYS A 87 0.51 0.63 15.45
CA LYS A 87 1.75 1.40 15.31
C LYS A 87 1.48 2.77 14.69
N GLU A 88 0.61 2.81 13.68
CA GLU A 88 0.17 4.05 13.03
C GLU A 88 -0.67 4.89 13.98
N VAL A 89 -1.63 4.30 14.70
CA VAL A 89 -2.46 4.99 15.71
C VAL A 89 -1.59 5.67 16.78
N LYS A 90 -0.61 4.95 17.33
CA LYS A 90 0.34 5.53 18.30
C LYS A 90 1.18 6.67 17.69
N TYR A 91 1.52 6.57 16.41
CA TYR A 91 2.27 7.60 15.70
C TYR A 91 1.41 8.84 15.40
N ILE A 92 0.15 8.65 15.00
CA ILE A 92 -0.84 9.70 14.76
C ILE A 92 -1.00 10.54 16.02
N ALA A 93 -1.31 9.91 17.17
CA ALA A 93 -1.49 10.63 18.44
C ALA A 93 -0.26 11.47 18.83
N LYS A 94 0.95 10.94 18.56
CA LYS A 94 2.20 11.67 18.81
C LYS A 94 2.38 12.88 17.89
N MET A 95 2.02 12.75 16.61
CA MET A 95 2.25 13.79 15.62
C MET A 95 1.14 14.85 15.60
N GLN A 96 -0.11 14.49 15.94
CA GLN A 96 -1.21 15.44 16.11
C GLN A 96 -0.96 16.42 17.28
N ALA A 97 -0.31 15.95 18.35
CA ALA A 97 0.10 16.80 19.48
C ALA A 97 1.36 17.64 19.20
N ALA A 98 2.01 17.46 18.04
CA ALA A 98 3.22 18.19 17.70
C ALA A 98 2.91 19.50 16.98
N PRO A 99 3.76 20.54 17.11
CA PRO A 99 3.60 21.77 16.33
C PRO A 99 3.65 21.49 14.82
N ALA A 100 2.82 22.20 14.05
CA ALA A 100 2.76 22.06 12.58
C ALA A 100 4.15 22.20 11.91
N ALA A 101 5.00 23.11 12.40
CA ALA A 101 6.38 23.26 11.92
C ALA A 101 7.22 21.98 12.08
N LYS A 102 7.02 21.22 13.16
CA LYS A 102 7.71 19.95 13.39
C LYS A 102 7.19 18.85 12.48
N VAL A 103 5.88 18.85 12.18
CA VAL A 103 5.27 17.94 11.20
C VAL A 103 5.86 18.22 9.81
N ALA A 104 5.89 19.48 9.37
CA ALA A 104 6.45 19.89 8.09
C ALA A 104 7.93 19.49 7.94
N ALA A 105 8.78 19.80 8.94
CA ALA A 105 10.19 19.41 8.93
C ALA A 105 10.38 17.88 8.87
N GLN A 106 9.47 17.11 9.47
CA GLN A 106 9.52 15.66 9.42
C GLN A 106 9.13 15.11 8.04
N ILE A 107 8.20 15.76 7.33
CA ILE A 107 7.81 15.43 5.95
C ILE A 107 9.02 15.60 5.03
N GLU A 108 9.62 16.79 5.00
CA GLU A 108 10.78 17.09 4.14
C GLU A 108 11.91 16.08 4.35
N ARG A 109 12.18 15.75 5.62
CA ARG A 109 13.20 14.76 5.97
C ARG A 109 12.88 13.37 5.41
N LEU A 110 11.63 12.93 5.48
CA LEU A 110 11.24 11.60 5.01
C LEU A 110 11.14 11.53 3.49
N GLU A 111 10.74 12.62 2.82
CA GLU A 111 10.78 12.73 1.36
C GLU A 111 12.20 12.60 0.82
N GLY A 112 13.16 13.28 1.44
CA GLY A 112 14.57 13.15 1.10
C GLY A 112 15.11 11.72 1.24
N MET A 113 14.53 10.93 2.16
CA MET A 113 14.92 9.54 2.39
C MET A 113 14.22 8.54 1.44
N LYS A 114 13.22 8.94 0.65
CA LYS A 114 12.42 8.03 -0.22
C LYS A 114 13.27 7.29 -1.26
N GLY A 115 14.34 7.93 -1.73
CA GLY A 115 15.25 7.39 -2.76
C GLY A 115 16.34 6.46 -2.23
N ASP A 116 16.51 6.35 -0.91
CA ASP A 116 17.60 5.59 -0.31
C ASP A 116 17.35 4.08 -0.36
N LYS A 117 18.43 3.30 -0.51
CA LYS A 117 18.38 1.84 -0.39
C LYS A 117 18.13 1.45 1.08
N MET A 118 16.90 1.07 1.38
CA MET A 118 16.45 0.65 2.70
C MET A 118 15.93 -0.79 2.69
N LYS A 119 15.90 -1.43 3.87
CA LYS A 119 15.18 -2.70 4.04
C LYS A 119 13.69 -2.50 3.73
N PRO A 120 12.98 -3.51 3.17
CA PRO A 120 11.56 -3.40 2.83
C PRO A 120 10.69 -2.87 3.97
N ASP A 121 10.81 -3.43 5.17
CA ASP A 121 10.03 -2.98 6.34
C ASP A 121 10.30 -1.51 6.74
N LEU A 122 11.54 -1.05 6.56
CA LEU A 122 11.92 0.33 6.85
C LEU A 122 11.36 1.29 5.79
N LYS A 123 11.44 0.88 4.52
CA LYS A 123 10.84 1.60 3.40
C LYS A 123 9.32 1.68 3.59
N GLN A 124 8.67 0.57 3.94
CA GLN A 124 7.25 0.51 4.27
C GLN A 124 6.89 1.51 5.38
N TRP A 125 7.60 1.46 6.50
CA TRP A 125 7.35 2.36 7.61
C TRP A 125 7.59 3.84 7.26
N LEU A 126 8.56 4.15 6.40
CA LEU A 126 8.82 5.52 5.94
C LEU A 126 7.61 6.08 5.19
N PHE A 127 7.03 5.30 4.27
CA PHE A 127 5.88 5.74 3.48
C PHE A 127 4.59 5.84 4.30
N GLN A 128 4.34 4.89 5.21
CA GLN A 128 3.21 4.97 6.16
C GLN A 128 3.27 6.27 6.97
N ARG A 129 4.46 6.60 7.50
CA ARG A 129 4.67 7.86 8.22
C ARG A 129 4.45 9.07 7.33
N LEU A 130 4.93 9.03 6.09
CA LEU A 130 4.77 10.14 5.16
C LEU A 130 3.29 10.40 4.87
N ASN A 131 2.51 9.35 4.56
CA ASN A 131 1.06 9.45 4.37
C ASN A 131 0.34 10.09 5.58
N ILE A 132 0.63 9.60 6.79
CA ILE A 132 0.05 10.14 8.03
C ILE A 132 0.40 11.61 8.23
N LEU A 133 1.68 11.98 8.05
CA LEU A 133 2.11 13.36 8.27
C LEU A 133 1.49 14.31 7.26
N THR A 134 1.36 13.90 6.00
CA THR A 134 0.70 14.69 4.96
C THR A 134 -0.77 14.92 5.27
N GLN A 135 -1.49 13.91 5.77
CA GLN A 135 -2.87 14.09 6.25
C GLN A 135 -2.95 15.06 7.43
N ILE A 136 -2.07 14.93 8.43
CA ILE A 136 -2.02 15.84 9.60
C ILE A 136 -1.72 17.29 9.17
N ALA A 137 -0.79 17.47 8.23
CA ALA A 137 -0.45 18.79 7.71
C ALA A 137 -1.63 19.42 6.95
N GLY A 138 -2.38 18.61 6.17
CA GLY A 138 -3.60 19.03 5.50
C GLY A 138 -4.68 19.49 6.48
N SER A 139 -4.99 18.68 7.49
CA SER A 139 -6.00 19.04 8.52
C SER A 139 -5.62 20.29 9.33
N ASN A 140 -4.33 20.54 9.56
CA ASN A 140 -3.85 21.72 10.28
C ASN A 140 -3.84 23.00 9.42
N ALA A 141 -3.95 22.89 8.09
CA ALA A 141 -3.96 24.05 7.18
C ALA A 141 -5.37 24.66 7.01
N GLU A 142 -6.41 23.96 7.47
CA GLU A 142 -7.83 24.39 7.39
C GLU A 142 -8.33 25.10 8.66
N LEU A 143 -7.47 25.28 9.67
CA LEU A 143 -7.71 25.99 10.94
C LEU A 143 -6.91 27.29 11.01
#